data_AF-A0A1B6ETC7-F1
#
_entry.id   AF-A0A1B6ETC7-F1
#
_cell.length_a   1.000
_cell.length_b   1.000
_cell.length_c   1.000
_cell.angle_alpha   90.00
_cell.angle_beta   90.00
_cell.angle_gamma   90.00
#
_symmetry.space_group_name_H-M   'P 1'
#
loop_
_entity.id
_entity.type
_entity.pdbx_description
1 polymer ?
#
loop_
_entity_poly.entity_id
_entity_poly.type
_entity_poly.pdbx_seq_one_letter_code
_entity_poly.pdbx_strand_id
1 'polypeptide(L)'
;GPDGQIILDPKSLVIETTGMEKSRAKLENSQVVQETGATRYNTYSKRKAQRHEWTAQETLQFYKALHTVGSDFAIMTKLFPKRSRHELKLKFKREERINLNLVDKAMTSPADFDFITLEEELREENDEIEKKKIAKKMAAEAAKRKRALKKEEQEKSKPKQSKNKNNK
;
A
#
# COMPACT_ATOMS: atom_id res chain seq x y z
N GLY A 1 44.99 28.70 -42.26
CA GLY A 1 45.92 29.44 -41.39
C GLY A 1 46.64 30.52 -42.17
N PRO A 2 47.44 31.37 -41.52
CA PRO A 2 48.21 32.45 -42.18
C PRO A 2 49.09 31.99 -43.37
N ASP A 3 49.37 30.69 -43.50
CA ASP A 3 50.08 30.09 -44.64
C ASP A 3 49.18 29.34 -45.65
N GLY A 4 47.87 29.62 -45.70
CA GLY A 4 46.95 28.98 -46.66
C GLY A 4 46.59 27.52 -46.37
N GLN A 5 47.09 26.94 -45.28
CA GLN A 5 46.74 25.58 -44.84
C GLN A 5 45.27 25.51 -44.40
N ILE A 6 44.56 24.47 -44.84
CA ILE A 6 43.19 24.16 -44.39
C ILE A 6 43.28 23.66 -42.95
N ILE A 7 42.86 24.49 -42.00
CA ILE A 7 42.81 24.15 -40.58
C ILE A 7 41.34 23.95 -40.23
N LEU A 8 40.96 22.71 -39.93
CA LEU A 8 39.62 22.38 -39.44
C LEU A 8 39.56 22.67 -37.94
N ASP A 9 38.52 23.38 -37.49
CA ASP A 9 38.27 23.57 -36.06
C ASP A 9 37.67 22.28 -35.48
N PRO A 10 38.35 21.59 -34.55
CA PRO A 10 37.84 20.36 -33.95
C PRO A 10 36.51 20.56 -33.22
N LYS A 11 36.18 21.79 -32.79
CA LYS A 11 34.89 22.09 -32.14
C LYS A 11 33.72 22.12 -33.12
N SER A 12 33.97 22.37 -34.41
CA SER A 12 32.94 22.31 -35.46
C SER A 12 32.60 20.86 -35.86
N LEU A 13 33.36 19.88 -35.40
CA LEU A 13 33.16 18.46 -35.75
C LEU A 13 31.94 17.85 -35.04
N VAL A 14 31.52 18.45 -33.92
CA VAL A 14 30.44 17.94 -33.07
C VAL A 14 29.31 18.97 -33.02
N ILE A 15 28.14 18.59 -33.53
CA ILE A 15 26.93 19.41 -33.44
C ILE A 15 26.13 18.93 -32.23
N GLU A 16 26.13 19.70 -31.15
CA GLU A 16 25.25 19.46 -30.01
C GLU A 16 23.87 20.05 -30.31
N THR A 17 22.88 19.18 -30.47
CA THR A 17 21.48 19.61 -30.60
C THR A 17 20.87 19.86 -29.21
N THR A 18 19.88 20.72 -29.12
CA THR A 18 19.15 20.98 -27.86
C THR A 18 18.50 19.70 -27.28
N GLY A 19 18.21 18.70 -28.12
CA GLY A 19 17.78 17.37 -27.68
C GLY A 19 18.89 16.56 -27.03
N MET A 20 20.11 16.64 -27.54
CA MET A 20 21.29 15.97 -26.98
C MET A 20 21.66 16.53 -25.61
N GLU A 21 21.69 17.85 -25.47
CA GLU A 21 21.97 18.52 -24.19
C GLU A 21 20.96 18.10 -23.10
N LYS A 22 19.66 18.10 -23.44
CA LYS A 22 18.60 17.63 -22.54
C LYS A 22 18.73 16.15 -22.19
N SER A 23 19.10 15.30 -23.16
CA SER A 23 19.27 13.88 -22.94
C SER A 23 20.46 13.57 -22.02
N ARG A 24 21.56 14.32 -22.17
CA ARG A 24 22.75 14.21 -21.33
C ARG A 24 22.48 14.64 -19.90
N ALA A 25 21.87 15.81 -19.71
CA ALA A 25 21.45 16.28 -18.40
C ALA A 25 20.45 15.32 -17.72
N LYS A 26 19.58 14.67 -18.50
CA LYS A 26 18.65 13.65 -17.98
C LYS A 26 19.37 12.36 -17.57
N LEU A 27 20.39 11.95 -18.33
CA LEU A 27 21.17 10.75 -18.04
C LEU A 27 22.07 10.96 -16.81
N GLU A 28 22.73 12.11 -16.71
CA GLU A 28 23.57 12.49 -15.56
C GLU A 28 22.76 12.57 -14.26
N ASN A 29 21.50 12.98 -14.33
CA ASN A 29 20.58 13.02 -13.19
C ASN A 29 19.80 11.70 -12.96
N SER A 30 19.99 10.69 -13.80
CA SER A 30 19.27 9.43 -13.67
C SER A 30 19.94 8.52 -12.63
N GLN A 31 19.14 7.80 -11.86
CA GLN A 31 19.65 6.83 -10.90
C GLN A 31 20.32 5.67 -11.66
N VAL A 32 21.58 5.38 -11.33
CA VAL A 32 22.28 4.20 -11.83
C VAL A 32 21.64 2.96 -11.19
N VAL A 33 20.87 2.21 -12.00
CA VAL A 33 20.22 0.96 -11.58
C VAL A 33 21.05 -0.21 -12.09
N GLN A 34 21.50 -1.07 -11.18
CA GLN A 34 22.10 -2.36 -11.54
C GLN A 34 20.98 -3.38 -11.76
N GLU A 35 20.90 -3.94 -12.97
CA GLU A 35 19.91 -4.97 -13.28
C GLU A 35 20.32 -6.32 -12.67
N THR A 36 19.78 -6.64 -11.49
CA THR A 36 19.98 -7.93 -10.80
C THR A 36 18.82 -8.93 -10.98
N GLY A 37 17.89 -8.71 -11.92
CA GLY A 37 16.61 -9.42 -11.96
C GLY A 37 16.49 -10.51 -13.04
N ALA A 38 16.12 -11.73 -12.64
CA ALA A 38 15.59 -12.76 -13.56
C ALA A 38 14.07 -12.57 -13.74
N THR A 39 13.61 -12.50 -14.99
CA THR A 39 12.17 -12.43 -15.32
C THR A 39 11.49 -13.77 -15.04
N ARG A 40 10.56 -13.78 -14.07
CA ARG A 40 9.74 -14.95 -13.76
C ARG A 40 8.50 -15.01 -14.64
N TYR A 41 7.98 -16.20 -14.90
CA TYR A 41 6.69 -16.38 -15.58
C TYR A 41 5.59 -15.56 -14.85
N ASN A 42 4.87 -14.70 -15.60
CA ASN A 42 3.92 -13.66 -15.14
C ASN A 42 4.46 -12.27 -14.77
N THR A 43 5.75 -11.92 -14.97
CA THR A 43 6.25 -10.55 -14.73
C THR A 43 5.53 -9.48 -15.57
N TYR A 44 5.06 -9.82 -16.76
CA TYR A 44 4.27 -8.93 -17.63
C TYR A 44 2.76 -9.09 -17.46
N SER A 45 2.31 -9.95 -16.54
CA SER A 45 0.89 -10.20 -16.36
C SER A 45 0.25 -9.01 -15.66
N LYS A 46 -0.75 -8.40 -16.30
CA LYS A 46 -1.60 -7.33 -15.72
C LYS A 46 -2.51 -7.84 -14.60
N ARG A 47 -2.13 -8.88 -13.85
CA ARG A 47 -2.89 -9.28 -12.66
C ARG A 47 -2.91 -8.08 -11.75
N LYS A 48 -4.10 -7.48 -11.59
CA LYS A 48 -4.32 -6.39 -10.65
C LYS A 48 -3.71 -6.79 -9.32
N ALA A 49 -2.94 -5.87 -8.74
CA ALA A 49 -2.26 -6.02 -7.47
C ALA A 49 -3.14 -6.75 -6.46
N GLN A 50 -2.50 -7.61 -5.66
CA GLN A 50 -3.00 -8.32 -4.48
C GLN A 50 -4.50 -8.10 -4.22
N ARG A 51 -5.33 -9.11 -4.54
CA ARG A 51 -6.75 -9.12 -4.14
C ARG A 51 -6.83 -8.77 -2.65
N HIS A 52 -7.50 -7.66 -2.32
CA HIS A 52 -7.69 -7.30 -0.92
C HIS A 52 -8.49 -8.41 -0.23
N GLU A 53 -7.86 -9.03 0.76
CA GLU A 53 -8.52 -10.02 1.61
C GLU A 53 -9.70 -9.37 2.33
N TRP A 54 -10.82 -10.08 2.43
CA TRP A 54 -12.02 -9.56 3.08
C TRP A 54 -11.85 -9.71 4.59
N THR A 55 -11.83 -8.60 5.30
CA THR A 55 -11.87 -8.65 6.77
C THR A 55 -13.26 -9.04 7.25
N ALA A 56 -13.34 -9.54 8.48
CA ALA A 56 -14.63 -9.88 9.09
C ALA A 56 -15.56 -8.65 9.19
N GLN A 57 -14.99 -7.47 9.50
CA GLN A 57 -15.74 -6.22 9.58
C GLN A 57 -16.29 -5.79 8.22
N GLU A 58 -15.46 -5.81 7.16
CA GLU A 58 -15.94 -5.52 5.80
C GLU A 58 -16.98 -6.53 5.33
N THR A 59 -16.88 -7.79 5.74
CA THR A 59 -17.87 -8.81 5.39
C THR A 59 -19.22 -8.53 6.07
N LEU A 60 -19.21 -8.06 7.31
CA LEU A 60 -20.43 -7.66 8.02
C LEU A 60 -21.07 -6.43 7.38
N GLN A 61 -20.28 -5.41 7.03
CA GLN A 61 -20.74 -4.25 6.26
C GLN A 61 -21.31 -4.67 4.91
N PHE A 62 -20.70 -5.66 4.23
CA PHE A 62 -21.21 -6.20 2.98
C PHE A 62 -22.61 -6.79 3.14
N TYR A 63 -22.88 -7.56 4.19
CA TYR A 63 -24.22 -8.09 4.45
C TYR A 63 -25.23 -7.00 4.80
N LYS A 64 -24.83 -5.97 5.56
CA LYS A 64 -25.69 -4.78 5.82
C LYS A 64 -26.07 -4.09 4.51
N ALA A 65 -25.08 -3.83 3.65
CA ALA A 65 -25.31 -3.22 2.35
C ALA A 65 -26.14 -4.10 1.41
N LEU A 66 -25.99 -5.42 1.49
CA LEU A 66 -26.80 -6.37 0.71
C LEU A 66 -28.26 -6.36 1.15
N HIS A 67 -28.51 -6.20 2.45
CA HIS A 67 -29.84 -6.17 3.05
C HIS A 67 -30.62 -4.88 2.75
N THR A 68 -29.94 -3.75 2.56
CA THR A 68 -30.55 -2.45 2.23
C THR A 68 -30.60 -2.22 0.72
N VAL A 69 -29.48 -2.37 0.02
CA VAL A 69 -29.35 -2.05 -1.42
C VAL A 69 -29.77 -3.22 -2.32
N GLY A 70 -29.62 -4.46 -1.86
CA GLY A 70 -29.82 -5.65 -2.67
C GLY A 70 -28.63 -5.96 -3.59
N SER A 71 -28.90 -6.61 -4.72
CA SER A 71 -27.86 -7.11 -5.64
C SER A 71 -27.22 -6.07 -6.55
N ASP A 72 -27.51 -4.77 -6.38
CA ASP A 72 -26.88 -3.73 -7.19
C ASP A 72 -25.48 -3.37 -6.67
N PHE A 73 -24.50 -4.13 -7.19
CA PHE A 73 -23.09 -3.90 -6.88
C PHE A 73 -22.55 -2.56 -7.36
N ALA A 74 -23.19 -1.87 -8.31
CA ALA A 74 -22.74 -0.55 -8.73
C ALA A 74 -23.03 0.48 -7.63
N ILE A 75 -24.23 0.48 -7.07
CA ILE A 75 -24.59 1.33 -5.93
C ILE A 75 -23.71 1.02 -4.72
N MET A 76 -23.49 -0.26 -4.41
CA MET A 76 -22.62 -0.68 -3.30
C MET A 76 -21.17 -0.17 -3.45
N THR A 77 -20.67 0.14 -4.66
CA THR A 77 -19.30 0.70 -4.78
C THR A 77 -19.12 2.04 -4.08
N LYS A 78 -20.17 2.83 -3.92
CA LYS A 78 -20.11 4.10 -3.17
C LYS A 78 -19.85 3.85 -1.68
N LEU A 79 -20.49 2.83 -1.11
CA LEU A 79 -20.31 2.39 0.28
C LEU A 79 -18.92 1.79 0.54
N PHE A 80 -18.30 1.22 -0.50
CA PHE A 80 -16.99 0.58 -0.42
C PHE A 80 -15.97 1.26 -1.35
N PRO A 81 -15.45 2.45 -1.02
CA PRO A 81 -14.53 3.19 -1.89
C PRO A 81 -13.22 2.44 -2.17
N LYS A 82 -12.84 1.49 -1.30
CA LYS A 82 -11.64 0.65 -1.44
C LYS A 82 -11.90 -0.64 -2.25
N ARG A 83 -13.14 -0.89 -2.71
CA ARG A 83 -13.53 -2.12 -3.43
C ARG A 83 -14.17 -1.79 -4.77
N SER A 84 -13.87 -2.60 -5.78
CA SER A 84 -14.49 -2.49 -7.09
C SER A 84 -15.79 -3.31 -7.21
N ARG A 85 -16.67 -2.91 -8.13
CA ARG A 85 -17.89 -3.67 -8.49
C ARG A 85 -17.62 -5.15 -8.77
N HIS A 86 -16.49 -5.44 -9.44
CA HIS A 86 -16.09 -6.81 -9.75
C HIS A 86 -15.76 -7.62 -8.48
N GLU A 87 -15.12 -7.00 -7.49
CA GLU A 87 -14.80 -7.64 -6.21
C GLU A 87 -16.05 -7.87 -5.36
N LEU A 88 -17.01 -6.94 -5.36
CA LEU A 88 -18.30 -7.11 -4.71
C LEU A 88 -19.09 -8.28 -5.30
N LYS A 89 -19.19 -8.34 -6.64
CA LYS A 89 -19.81 -9.49 -7.34
C LYS A 89 -19.15 -10.82 -6.99
N LEU A 90 -17.82 -10.83 -6.93
CA LEU A 90 -17.08 -12.04 -6.59
C LEU A 90 -17.29 -12.44 -5.12
N LYS A 91 -17.36 -11.47 -4.22
CA LYS A 91 -17.67 -11.69 -2.80
C LYS A 91 -19.07 -12.29 -2.67
N PHE A 92 -20.08 -11.72 -3.32
CA PHE A 92 -21.43 -12.27 -3.37
C PHE A 92 -21.43 -13.74 -3.82
N LYS A 93 -20.81 -14.05 -4.98
CA LYS A 93 -20.69 -15.43 -5.49
C LYS A 93 -19.94 -16.38 -4.57
N ARG A 94 -19.03 -15.87 -3.73
CA ARG A 94 -18.32 -16.67 -2.73
C ARG A 94 -19.23 -16.93 -1.53
N GLU A 95 -19.92 -15.91 -1.04
CA GLU A 95 -20.84 -16.05 0.08
C GLU A 95 -22.05 -16.92 -0.25
N GLU A 96 -22.59 -16.87 -1.47
CA GLU A 96 -23.64 -17.81 -1.90
C GLU A 96 -23.20 -19.28 -1.78
N ARG A 97 -21.92 -19.58 -1.99
CA ARG A 97 -21.40 -20.95 -1.91
C ARG A 97 -21.09 -21.41 -0.49
N ILE A 98 -20.69 -20.49 0.37
CA ILE A 98 -20.19 -20.82 1.72
C ILE A 98 -21.27 -20.57 2.78
N ASN A 99 -22.02 -19.48 2.64
CA ASN A 99 -22.93 -18.93 3.63
C ASN A 99 -24.28 -18.53 2.99
N LEU A 100 -24.90 -19.47 2.25
CA LEU A 100 -26.15 -19.24 1.53
C LEU A 100 -27.25 -18.68 2.44
N ASN A 101 -27.42 -19.25 3.63
CA ASN A 101 -28.45 -18.83 4.60
C ASN A 101 -28.37 -17.34 4.97
N LEU A 102 -27.15 -16.78 5.04
CA LEU A 102 -26.97 -15.35 5.36
C LEU A 102 -27.31 -14.46 4.17
N VAL A 103 -26.96 -14.91 2.95
CA VAL A 103 -27.30 -14.22 1.71
C VAL A 103 -28.82 -14.22 1.52
N ASP A 104 -29.46 -15.37 1.67
CA ASP A 104 -30.91 -15.53 1.53
C ASP A 104 -31.65 -14.70 2.57
N LYS A 105 -31.19 -14.70 3.83
CA LYS A 105 -31.77 -13.86 4.88
C LYS A 105 -31.66 -12.37 4.56
N ALA A 106 -30.50 -11.93 4.05
CA ALA A 106 -30.32 -10.54 3.64
C ALA A 106 -31.24 -10.15 2.47
N MET A 107 -31.53 -11.08 1.55
CA MET A 107 -32.40 -10.84 0.40
C MET A 107 -33.90 -10.98 0.68
N THR A 108 -34.29 -11.83 1.63
CA THR A 108 -35.71 -12.16 1.89
C THR A 108 -36.39 -11.12 2.76
N SER A 109 -35.62 -10.35 3.55
CA SER A 109 -36.15 -9.30 4.41
C SER A 109 -35.48 -7.97 4.08
N PRO A 110 -35.77 -7.31 2.94
CA PRO A 110 -35.17 -6.02 2.64
C PRO A 110 -35.53 -5.00 3.74
N ALA A 111 -34.53 -4.30 4.26
CA ALA A 111 -34.79 -3.11 5.06
C ALA A 111 -35.34 -1.98 4.19
N ASP A 112 -35.96 -0.98 4.83
CA ASP A 112 -36.30 0.26 4.15
C ASP A 112 -35.05 0.83 3.47
N PHE A 113 -35.18 1.13 2.18
CA PHE A 113 -34.07 1.61 1.37
C PHE A 113 -33.73 3.04 1.78
N ASP A 114 -32.81 3.18 2.72
CA ASP A 114 -32.19 4.45 3.06
C ASP A 114 -30.69 4.37 2.84
N PHE A 115 -30.27 4.81 1.66
CA PHE A 115 -28.88 4.78 1.24
C PHE A 115 -28.03 5.80 2.01
N ILE A 116 -28.61 6.95 2.37
CA ILE A 116 -27.86 8.07 2.96
C ILE A 116 -27.47 7.74 4.39
N THR A 117 -28.43 7.26 5.19
CA THR A 117 -28.14 6.85 6.58
C THR A 117 -27.17 5.70 6.62
N LEU A 118 -27.32 4.71 5.76
CA LEU A 118 -26.37 3.60 5.65
C LEU A 118 -24.95 4.07 5.28
N GLU A 119 -24.82 5.00 4.33
CA GLU A 119 -23.52 5.55 3.94
C GLU A 119 -22.84 6.28 5.11
N GLU A 120 -23.60 7.07 5.86
CA GLU A 120 -23.13 7.78 7.05
C GLU A 120 -22.69 6.81 8.15
N GLU A 121 -23.53 5.82 8.48
CA GLU A 121 -23.21 4.78 9.48
C GLU A 121 -21.94 3.99 9.13
N LEU A 122 -21.80 3.56 7.87
CA LEU A 122 -20.62 2.81 7.43
C LEU A 122 -19.36 3.68 7.48
N ARG A 123 -19.48 4.97 7.22
CA ARG A 123 -18.37 5.92 7.30
C ARG A 123 -17.91 6.09 8.74
N GLU A 124 -18.83 6.32 9.66
CA GLU A 124 -18.52 6.44 11.10
C GLU A 124 -17.88 5.17 11.65
N GLU A 125 -18.44 4.00 11.33
CA GLU A 125 -17.90 2.70 11.74
C GLU A 125 -16.45 2.52 11.23
N ASN A 126 -16.18 2.90 9.99
CA ASN A 126 -14.84 2.84 9.41
C ASN A 126 -13.85 3.80 10.08
N ASP A 127 -14.27 5.03 10.36
CA ASP A 127 -13.45 6.04 11.03
C ASP A 127 -13.11 5.61 12.47
N GLU A 128 -14.06 5.02 13.20
CA GLU A 128 -13.81 4.42 14.50
C GLU A 128 -12.80 3.28 14.45
N ILE A 129 -12.95 2.39 13.45
CA ILE A 129 -12.03 1.27 13.25
C ILE A 129 -10.62 1.79 12.98
N GLU A 130 -10.48 2.82 12.15
CA GLU A 130 -9.17 3.43 11.88
C GLU A 130 -8.58 4.11 13.13
N LYS A 131 -9.36 4.87 13.89
CA LYS A 131 -8.93 5.46 15.18
C LYS A 131 -8.46 4.37 16.17
N LYS A 132 -9.23 3.29 16.33
CA LYS A 132 -8.87 2.14 17.19
C LYS A 132 -7.57 1.45 16.71
N LYS A 133 -7.38 1.31 15.40
CA LYS A 133 -6.14 0.77 14.81
C LYS A 133 -4.94 1.69 15.06
N ILE A 134 -5.09 3.00 14.89
CA ILE A 134 -4.04 3.99 15.14
C ILE A 134 -3.67 3.98 16.63
N ALA A 135 -4.65 4.01 17.54
CA ALA A 135 -4.40 3.96 18.98
C ALA A 135 -3.65 2.67 19.39
N LYS A 136 -4.05 1.50 18.86
CA LYS A 136 -3.34 0.24 19.10
C LYS A 136 -1.89 0.27 18.59
N LYS A 137 -1.64 0.85 17.40
CA LYS A 137 -0.28 1.00 16.85
C LYS A 137 0.57 1.93 17.72
N MET A 138 0.03 3.08 18.12
CA MET A 138 0.70 4.05 19.00
C MET A 138 1.03 3.42 20.37
N ALA A 139 0.08 2.68 20.97
CA ALA A 139 0.31 1.97 22.22
C ALA A 139 1.38 0.88 22.09
N ALA A 140 1.37 0.12 21.00
CA ALA A 140 2.39 -0.89 20.71
C ALA A 140 3.78 -0.27 20.50
N GLU A 141 3.86 0.86 19.80
CA GLU A 141 5.12 1.59 19.62
C GLU A 141 5.64 2.16 20.95
N ALA A 142 4.77 2.78 21.75
CA ALA A 142 5.12 3.28 23.08
C ALA A 142 5.62 2.16 24.00
N ALA A 143 4.98 0.99 23.97
CA ALA A 143 5.42 -0.19 24.71
C ALA A 143 6.79 -0.71 24.24
N LYS A 144 7.06 -0.71 22.92
CA LYS A 144 8.37 -1.07 22.36
C LYS A 144 9.44 -0.07 22.77
N ARG A 145 9.17 1.24 22.70
CA ARG A 145 10.10 2.31 23.15
C ARG A 145 10.43 2.18 24.64
N LYS A 146 9.43 1.96 25.50
CA LYS A 146 9.66 1.73 26.95
C LYS A 146 10.52 0.49 27.21
N ARG A 147 10.30 -0.61 26.48
CA ARG A 147 11.12 -1.83 26.59
C ARG A 147 12.56 -1.61 26.10
N ALA A 148 12.78 -0.82 25.06
CA ALA A 148 14.12 -0.50 24.56
C ALA A 148 14.91 0.36 25.56
N LEU A 149 14.29 1.41 26.10
CA LEU A 149 14.90 2.29 27.12
C LEU A 149 15.28 1.50 28.38
N LYS A 150 14.40 0.60 28.85
CA LYS A 150 14.69 -0.24 30.02
C LYS A 150 15.83 -1.25 29.78
N LYS A 151 16.03 -1.71 28.54
CA LYS A 151 17.17 -2.57 28.18
C LYS A 151 18.49 -1.80 28.17
N GLU A 152 18.51 -0.59 27.61
CA GLU A 152 19.71 0.26 27.61
C GLU A 152 20.15 0.65 29.04
N GLU A 153 19.19 0.93 29.92
CA GLU A 153 19.47 1.28 31.32
C GLU A 153 20.03 0.08 32.13
N GLN A 154 19.58 -1.13 31.83
CA GLN A 154 20.12 -2.37 32.39
C GLN A 154 21.51 -2.74 31.84
N GLU A 155 21.86 -2.33 30.62
CA GLU A 155 23.20 -2.52 30.06
C GLU A 155 24.21 -1.52 30.62
N LYS A 156 23.81 -0.27 30.85
CA LYS A 156 24.67 0.78 31.43
C LYS A 156 24.99 0.58 32.92
N SER A 157 24.15 -0.16 33.64
CA SER A 157 24.32 -0.44 35.07
C SER A 157 25.15 -1.70 35.37
N LYS A 158 25.60 -2.47 34.36
CA LYS A 158 26.53 -3.59 34.59
C LYS A 158 27.95 -3.05 34.86
N PRO A 159 28.58 -3.38 36.00
CA PRO A 159 29.90 -2.87 36.34
C PRO A 159 30.96 -3.40 35.37
N LYS A 160 31.81 -2.51 34.86
CA LYS A 160 33.01 -2.86 34.09
C LYS A 160 33.93 -3.68 34.99
N GLN A 161 34.00 -5.00 34.78
CA GLN A 161 35.04 -5.81 35.39
C GLN A 161 36.40 -5.28 34.92
N SER A 162 37.13 -4.63 35.83
CA SER A 162 38.52 -4.25 35.62
C SER A 162 39.34 -5.53 35.50
N LYS A 163 39.83 -5.83 34.29
CA LYS A 163 40.93 -6.78 34.14
C LYS A 163 42.19 -6.08 34.65
N ASN A 164 42.44 -6.32 35.93
CA ASN A 164 43.62 -5.88 36.65
C ASN A 164 44.85 -6.50 35.98
N LYS A 165 45.76 -5.66 35.50
CA LYS A 165 47.13 -6.05 35.16
C LYS A 165 47.81 -6.44 36.47
N ASN A 166 48.36 -7.64 36.57
CA ASN A 166 49.41 -7.92 37.55
C ASN A 166 50.45 -8.89 36.99
N ASN A 167 51.67 -8.34 36.95
CA ASN A 167 52.99 -8.94 36.83
C ASN A 167 53.12 -10.42 37.23
N LYS A 168 53.81 -11.19 36.38
CA LYS A 168 55.07 -11.84 36.76
C LYS A 168 55.92 -12.12 35.53
#